data_AF-A0A951QR31-F1
#
_entry.id   AF-A0A951QR31-F1
#
_cell.length_a   1.000
_cell.length_b   1.000
_cell.length_c   1.000
_cell.angle_alpha   90.00
_cell.angle_beta   90.00
_cell.angle_gamma   90.00
#
_symmetry.space_group_name_H-M   'P 1'
#
loop_
_entity.id
_entity.type
_entity.pdbx_description
1 polymer ?
#
loop_
_entity_poly.entity_id
_entity_poly.type
_entity_poly.pdbx_seq_one_letter_code
_entity_poly.pdbx_strand_id
1 'polypeptide(L)' 'MDRTEIKTLSRQARDLSKQANELIGQGKYREGHNFMRQAVEAGRKCRLLISQPKIDKGLEILEKMHQS' A
#
# COMPACT_ATOMS: atom_id res chain seq x y z
N MET A 1 3.21 14.91 -1.58
CA MET A 1 3.13 13.53 -1.05
C MET A 1 2.36 13.56 0.25
N ASP A 2 1.16 13.00 0.30
CA ASP A 2 0.36 13.02 1.53
C ASP A 2 0.87 11.96 2.52
N ARG A 3 1.77 12.38 3.42
CA ARG A 3 2.29 11.55 4.52
C ARG A 3 1.18 11.00 5.41
N THR A 4 0.03 11.68 5.47
CA THR A 4 -1.14 11.25 6.25
C THR A 4 -1.75 10.01 5.62
N GLU A 5 -1.95 10.02 4.30
CA GLU A 5 -2.52 8.90 3.57
C GLU A 5 -1.64 7.64 3.63
N ILE A 6 -0.31 7.81 3.52
CA ILE A 6 0.66 6.73 3.69
C ILE A 6 0.53 6.09 5.07
N LYS A 7 0.49 6.90 6.14
CA LYS A 7 0.32 6.42 7.52
C LYS A 7 -1.02 5.70 7.70
N THR A 8 -2.09 6.24 7.14
CA THR A 8 -3.43 5.64 7.18
C THR A 8 -3.43 4.27 6.51
N LEU A 9 -2.91 4.17 5.29
CA LEU A 9 -2.84 2.90 4.55
C LEU A 9 -1.93 1.88 5.24
N SER A 10 -0.79 2.30 5.81
CA SER A 10 0.08 1.41 6.60
C SER A 10 -0.64 0.88 7.84
N ARG A 11 -1.39 1.74 8.56
CA ARG A 11 -2.15 1.34 9.74
C ARG A 11 -3.29 0.38 9.36
N GLN A 12 -4.03 0.71 8.31
CA GLN A 12 -5.10 -0.11 7.78
C GLN A 12 -4.58 -1.50 7.37
N ALA A 13 -3.47 -1.58 6.62
CA ALA A 13 -2.88 -2.85 6.22
C ALA A 13 -2.51 -3.72 7.44
N ARG A 14 -1.91 -3.12 8.48
CA ARG A 14 -1.55 -3.81 9.71
C ARG A 14 -2.79 -4.33 10.45
N ASP A 15 -3.78 -3.49 10.63
CA ASP A 15 -4.97 -3.82 11.42
C ASP A 15 -5.82 -4.89 10.71
N LEU A 16 -5.96 -4.82 9.37
CA LEU A 16 -6.58 -5.86 8.55
C LEU A 16 -5.80 -7.19 8.61
N SER A 17 -4.47 -7.16 8.55
CA SER A 17 -3.65 -8.37 8.66
C SER A 17 -3.79 -9.02 10.04
N LYS A 18 -3.89 -8.22 11.10
CA LYS A 18 -4.14 -8.72 12.45
C LYS A 18 -5.50 -9.44 12.53
N GLN A 19 -6.57 -8.81 12.05
CA GLN A 19 -7.91 -9.42 12.01
C GLN A 19 -7.93 -10.69 11.16
N ALA A 20 -7.24 -10.69 10.02
CA ALA A 20 -7.10 -11.86 9.17
C ALA A 20 -6.50 -13.05 9.93
N ASN A 21 -5.39 -12.83 10.64
CA ASN A 21 -4.72 -13.86 11.42
C ASN A 21 -5.59 -14.37 12.58
N GLU A 22 -6.31 -13.48 13.27
CA GLU A 22 -7.26 -13.86 14.32
C GLU A 22 -8.37 -14.77 13.79
N LEU A 23 -8.95 -14.43 12.62
CA LEU A 23 -9.99 -15.24 11.98
C LEU A 23 -9.45 -16.59 11.49
N ILE A 24 -8.27 -16.61 10.88
CA ILE A 24 -7.61 -17.85 10.46
C ILE A 24 -7.35 -18.74 11.67
N GLY A 25 -6.88 -18.19 12.79
CA GLY A 25 -6.67 -18.91 14.04
C GLY A 25 -7.97 -19.51 14.63
N GLN A 26 -9.12 -18.91 14.33
CA GLN A 26 -10.45 -19.43 14.69
C GLN A 26 -11.01 -20.46 13.69
N GLY A 27 -10.24 -20.83 12.65
CA GLY A 27 -10.71 -21.70 11.57
C GLY A 27 -11.61 -21.01 10.55
N LYS A 28 -11.80 -19.68 10.66
CA LYS A 28 -12.59 -18.86 9.74
C LYS A 28 -11.77 -18.43 8.52
N TYR A 29 -11.32 -19.42 7.76
CA TYR A 29 -10.36 -19.19 6.67
C TYR A 29 -10.88 -18.24 5.60
N ARG A 30 -12.15 -18.38 5.16
CA ARG A 30 -12.70 -17.54 4.10
C ARG A 30 -12.69 -16.06 4.46
N GLU A 31 -13.13 -15.74 5.67
CA GLU A 31 -13.19 -14.37 6.17
C GLU A 31 -11.77 -13.83 6.40
N GLY A 32 -10.89 -14.63 7.00
CA GLY A 32 -9.50 -14.26 7.20
C GLY A 32 -8.75 -14.00 5.90
N HIS A 33 -8.94 -14.83 4.87
CA HIS A 33 -8.38 -14.60 3.53
C HIS A 33 -8.92 -13.33 2.88
N ASN A 34 -10.21 -13.00 3.06
CA ASN A 34 -10.77 -11.76 2.55
C ASN A 34 -10.12 -10.53 3.19
N PHE A 35 -9.93 -10.53 4.52
CA PHE A 35 -9.21 -9.47 5.22
C PHE A 35 -7.74 -9.39 4.80
N MET A 36 -7.08 -10.53 4.60
CA MET A 36 -5.70 -10.56 4.12
C MET A 36 -5.56 -9.95 2.72
N ARG A 37 -6.51 -10.22 1.81
CA ARG A 37 -6.54 -9.59 0.49
C ARG A 37 -6.62 -8.06 0.59
N GLN A 38 -7.49 -7.55 1.45
CA GLN A 38 -7.62 -6.11 1.69
C GLN A 38 -6.34 -5.51 2.29
N ALA A 39 -5.67 -6.23 3.20
CA ALA A 39 -4.39 -5.81 3.76
C ALA A 39 -3.30 -5.65 2.67
N VAL A 40 -3.23 -6.62 1.75
CA VAL A 40 -2.30 -6.58 0.61
C VAL A 40 -2.62 -5.41 -0.32
N GLU A 41 -3.89 -5.16 -0.61
CA GLU A 41 -4.30 -4.02 -1.44
C GLU A 41 -3.92 -2.67 -0.82
N ALA A 42 -4.16 -2.49 0.49
CA ALA A 42 -3.74 -1.29 1.21
C ALA A 42 -2.20 -1.12 1.18
N GLY A 43 -1.46 -2.22 1.36
CA GLY A 43 0.01 -2.23 1.26
C GLY A 43 0.52 -1.86 -0.15
N ARG A 44 -0.16 -2.31 -1.21
CA ARG A 44 0.17 -1.95 -2.59
C ARG A 44 -0.05 -0.46 -2.86
N LYS A 45 -1.19 0.09 -2.44
CA LYS A 45 -1.48 1.53 -2.55
C LYS A 45 -0.45 2.38 -1.80
N CYS A 46 -0.13 1.98 -0.56
CA CYS A 46 0.91 2.63 0.24
C CYS A 46 2.27 2.65 -0.48
N ARG A 47 2.69 1.52 -1.04
CA ARG A 47 3.94 1.42 -1.80
C ARG A 47 3.96 2.33 -3.02
N LEU A 48 2.86 2.40 -3.77
CA LEU A 48 2.73 3.27 -4.93
C LEU A 48 2.93 4.74 -4.55
N LEU A 49 2.25 5.20 -3.48
CA LEU A 49 2.40 6.55 -2.95
C LEU A 49 3.83 6.86 -2.51
N ILE A 50 4.55 5.86 -1.98
CA ILE A 50 5.96 5.99 -1.60
C ILE A 50 6.86 6.14 -2.82
N SER A 51 6.60 5.38 -3.89
CA SER A 51 7.42 5.39 -5.11
C SER A 51 7.10 6.56 -6.05
N GLN A 52 5.86 7.06 -6.07
CA GLN A 52 5.38 8.05 -7.05
C GLN A 52 6.30 9.28 -7.13
N PRO A 53 6.73 9.93 -6.03
CA PRO A 53 7.59 11.10 -6.13
C PRO A 53 8.96 10.82 -6.77
N LYS A 54 9.48 9.59 -6.63
CA LYS A 54 10.74 9.20 -7.28
C LYS A 54 10.55 9.01 -8.79
N ILE A 55 9.39 8.47 -9.18
CA ILE A 55 9.01 8.31 -10.58
C ILE A 55 8.84 9.69 -11.22
N ASP A 56 8.08 10.58 -10.59
CA ASP A 56 7.82 11.95 -11.08
C ASP A 56 9.14 12.71 -11.29
N LYS A 57 10.06 12.63 -10.31
CA LYS A 57 11.38 13.25 -10.43
C LYS A 57 12.22 12.68 -11.57
N GLY A 58 12.14 11.36 -11.80
CA GLY A 58 12.82 10.72 -12.93
C GLY A 58 12.28 11.21 -14.27
N LEU A 59 10.95 11.33 -14.39
CA LEU A 59 10.29 11.85 -15.58
C LEU A 59 10.68 13.31 -15.86
N GLU A 60 10.69 14.17 -14.84
CA GLU A 60 11.11 15.58 -14.98
C GLU A 60 12.54 15.71 -15.51
N ILE A 61 13.46 14.84 -15.06
CA ILE A 61 14.85 14.83 -15.56
C ILE A 61 14.89 14.42 -17.03
N LEU A 62 14.14 13.39 -17.42
CA LEU A 62 14.08 12.93 -18.80
C LEU A 62 13.49 13.99 -19.74
N GLU A 63 12.44 14.69 -19.29
CA GLU A 63 11.84 15.80 -20.04
C GLU A 63 12.85 16.94 -20.27
N LYS A 64 13.60 17.33 -19.23
CA LYS A 64 14.65 18.36 -19.35
C LYS A 64 15.75 17.97 -20.33
N MET A 65 16.16 16.69 -20.33
CA MET A 65 17.17 16.19 -21.27
C MET A 65 16.68 16.15 -22.72
N HIS A 66 15.37 16.00 -22.93
CA HIS A 66 14.78 15.98 -24.28
C HIS A 66 14.56 17.40 -24.85
N GLN A 67 14.40 18.39 -23.98
CA GLN A 67 14.21 19.80 -24.35
C GLN A 67 15.53 20.57 -24.58
N SER A 68 16.66 19.99 -24.20
CA SER A 68 18.02 20.51 -24.43
C SER A 68 18.66 19.91 -25.67
#